data_AF-A0A4Q4UQ58-F1
#
_entry.id   AF-A0A4Q4UQ58-F1
#
_cell.length_a   1.000
_cell.length_b   1.000
_cell.length_c   1.000
_cell.angle_alpha   90.00
_cell.angle_beta   90.00
_cell.angle_gamma   90.00
#
_symmetry.space_group_name_H-M   'P 1'
#
loop_
_entity.id
_entity.type
_entity.pdbx_description
1 polymer ?
#
loop_
_entity_poly.entity_id
_entity_poly.type
_entity_poly.pdbx_seq_one_letter_code
_entity_poly.pdbx_strand_id
1 'polypeptide(L)'
;MAGPWRILFQAFLLIEDAIVDKLLRSPAFHRGVRRIHRNVEEYRYGRDPHDPLRPGEATRDPNAGANGFMNHFIDELRSQLRGTPTNPPPPPPKSQPPKK
;
A
#
# COMPACT_ATOMS: atom_id res chain seq x y z
N MET A 1 -36.51 29.63 -7.52
CA MET A 1 -36.15 28.72 -6.41
C MET A 1 -35.72 27.38 -7.00
N ALA A 2 -34.42 27.08 -7.08
CA ALA A 2 -33.99 25.74 -7.48
C ALA A 2 -34.48 24.76 -6.41
N GLY A 3 -35.16 23.68 -6.80
CA GLY A 3 -35.66 22.69 -5.85
C GLY A 3 -34.52 22.08 -5.03
N PRO A 4 -34.73 21.74 -3.75
CA PRO A 4 -33.68 21.26 -2.85
C PRO A 4 -32.94 20.05 -3.42
N TRP A 5 -33.63 19.19 -4.16
CA TRP A 5 -33.06 18.03 -4.86
C TRP A 5 -32.03 18.39 -5.93
N ARG A 6 -32.23 19.48 -6.67
CA ARG A 6 -31.27 19.91 -7.70
C ARG A 6 -29.97 20.38 -7.06
N ILE A 7 -30.07 21.05 -5.91
CA ILE A 7 -28.91 21.52 -5.13
C ILE A 7 -28.14 20.34 -4.57
N LEU A 8 -28.83 19.34 -3.99
CA LEU A 8 -28.18 18.12 -3.49
C LEU A 8 -27.47 17.34 -4.61
N PHE A 9 -28.12 17.19 -5.76
CA PHE A 9 -27.51 16.51 -6.91
C PHE A 9 -26.29 17.26 -7.45
N GLN A 10 -26.36 18.59 -7.55
CA GLN A 10 -25.22 19.42 -7.95
C GLN A 10 -24.07 19.34 -6.94
N ALA A 11 -24.38 19.38 -5.64
CA ALA A 11 -23.38 19.23 -4.59
C ALA A 11 -22.68 17.86 -4.67
N PHE A 12 -23.42 16.79 -4.94
CA PHE A 12 -22.86 15.46 -5.13
C PHE A 12 -21.86 15.42 -6.30
N LEU A 13 -22.24 15.94 -7.47
CA LEU A 13 -21.37 15.96 -8.66
C LEU A 13 -20.08 16.77 -8.42
N LEU A 14 -20.18 17.91 -7.73
CA LEU A 14 -19.01 18.73 -7.41
C LEU A 14 -18.05 18.02 -6.43
N ILE A 15 -18.60 17.28 -5.46
CA ILE A 15 -17.80 16.49 -4.52
C ILE A 15 -17.12 15.34 -5.26
N GLU A 16 -17.85 14.64 -6.13
CA GLU A 16 -17.31 13.57 -6.95
C GLU A 16 -16.14 14.05 -7.81
N ASP A 17 -16.32 15.16 -8.54
CA ASP A 17 -15.29 15.73 -9.40
C ASP A 17 -14.05 16.16 -8.61
N ALA A 18 -14.24 16.78 -7.44
CA ALA A 18 -13.13 17.16 -6.56
C ALA A 18 -12.37 15.94 -6.00
N ILE A 19 -13.07 14.85 -5.66
CA ILE A 19 -12.44 13.61 -5.20
C ILE A 19 -11.66 12.95 -6.34
N VAL A 20 -12.25 12.89 -7.53
CA VAL A 20 -11.63 12.29 -8.71
C VAL A 20 -10.38 13.09 -9.11
N ASP A 21 -10.45 14.41 -9.17
CA ASP A 21 -9.29 15.26 -9.47
C ASP A 21 -8.17 15.09 -8.43
N LYS A 22 -8.51 15.04 -7.14
CA LYS A 22 -7.52 14.76 -6.08
C LYS A 22 -6.90 13.37 -6.20
N LEU A 23 -7.68 12.36 -6.56
CA LEU A 23 -7.20 10.99 -6.75
C LEU A 23 -6.27 10.89 -7.97
N LEU A 24 -6.66 11.50 -9.09
CA LEU A 24 -5.87 11.53 -10.32
C LEU A 24 -4.60 12.37 -10.20
N ARG A 25 -4.56 13.39 -9.33
CA ARG A 25 -3.33 14.12 -9.03
C ARG A 25 -2.39 13.36 -8.10
N SER A 26 -2.86 12.31 -7.42
CA SER A 26 -2.06 11.55 -6.47
C SER A 26 -1.04 10.65 -7.18
N PRO A 27 0.27 10.85 -6.98
CA PRO A 27 1.29 9.95 -7.53
C PRO A 27 1.18 8.53 -6.97
N ALA A 28 0.64 8.37 -5.76
CA ALA A 28 0.44 7.07 -5.14
C ALA A 28 -0.63 6.25 -5.87
N PHE A 29 -1.71 6.90 -6.32
CA PHE A 29 -2.76 6.26 -7.11
C PHE A 29 -2.18 5.67 -8.40
N HIS A 30 -1.43 6.48 -9.15
CA HIS A 30 -0.77 6.03 -10.38
C HIS A 30 0.22 4.89 -10.15
N ARG A 31 1.00 4.95 -9.06
CA ARG A 31 1.91 3.85 -8.67
C ARG A 31 1.14 2.56 -8.34
N GLY A 32 0.01 2.68 -7.67
CA GLY A 32 -0.88 1.55 -7.35
C GLY A 32 -1.47 0.91 -8.61
N VAL A 33 -2.06 1.73 -9.49
CA VAL A 33 -2.61 1.28 -10.78
C VAL A 33 -1.53 0.60 -11.62
N ARG A 34 -0.33 1.19 -11.70
CA ARG A 34 0.81 0.59 -12.42
C ARG A 34 1.18 -0.79 -11.86
N ARG A 35 1.13 -0.98 -10.53
CA ARG A 35 1.43 -2.27 -9.90
C ARG A 35 0.36 -3.32 -10.22
N ILE A 36 -0.91 -2.93 -10.20
CA ILE A 36 -2.02 -3.84 -10.54
C ILE A 36 -1.96 -4.22 -12.02
N HIS A 37 -1.78 -3.24 -12.90
CA HIS A 37 -1.65 -3.49 -14.34
C HIS A 37 -0.54 -4.49 -14.63
N ARG A 38 0.66 -4.25 -14.08
CA ARG A 38 1.78 -5.16 -14.21
C ARG A 38 1.47 -6.57 -13.68
N ASN A 39 0.83 -6.69 -12.52
CA ASN A 39 0.47 -8.00 -11.96
C ASN A 39 -0.53 -8.75 -12.86
N VAL A 40 -1.51 -8.05 -13.43
CA VAL A 40 -2.49 -8.64 -14.35
C VAL A 40 -1.82 -9.07 -15.66
N GLU A 41 -0.93 -8.25 -16.17
CA GLU A 41 -0.17 -8.50 -17.40
C GLU A 41 0.78 -9.71 -17.23
N GLU A 42 1.53 -9.76 -16.12
CA GLU A 42 2.36 -10.91 -15.73
C GLU A 42 1.52 -12.19 -15.58
N TYR A 43 0.31 -12.09 -15.00
CA TYR A 43 -0.59 -13.23 -14.84
C TYR A 43 -1.14 -13.74 -16.17
N ARG A 44 -1.43 -12.84 -17.12
CA ARG A 44 -2.09 -13.18 -18.38
C ARG A 44 -1.13 -13.61 -19.49
N TYR A 45 0.04 -12.97 -19.56
CA TYR A 45 1.01 -13.16 -20.65
C TYR A 45 2.33 -13.77 -20.18
N GLY A 46 2.49 -13.97 -18.87
CA GLY A 46 3.77 -14.37 -18.28
C GLY A 46 4.70 -13.17 -18.12
N ARG A 47 5.90 -13.45 -17.62
CA ARG A 47 6.88 -12.43 -17.28
C ARG A 47 7.66 -11.99 -18.52
N ASP A 48 7.77 -10.68 -18.71
CA ASP A 48 8.58 -10.11 -19.79
C ASP A 48 10.07 -10.47 -19.59
N PRO A 49 10.73 -11.14 -20.55
CA PRO A 49 12.14 -11.53 -20.47
C PRO A 49 13.12 -10.35 -20.36
N HIS A 50 12.72 -9.15 -20.80
CA HIS A 50 13.57 -7.96 -20.82
C HIS A 50 13.40 -7.05 -19.61
N ASP A 51 12.44 -7.36 -18.73
CA ASP A 51 12.19 -6.54 -17.55
C ASP A 51 13.24 -6.84 -16.46
N PRO A 52 13.97 -5.82 -15.94
CA PRO A 52 14.96 -6.02 -14.90
C PRO A 52 14.35 -6.70 -13.67
N LEU A 53 15.12 -7.59 -13.04
CA LEU A 53 14.71 -8.30 -11.82
C LEU A 53 14.15 -7.30 -10.79
N ARG A 54 12.93 -7.52 -10.32
CA ARG A 54 12.31 -6.65 -9.33
C ARG A 54 13.12 -6.75 -8.02
N PRO A 55 13.24 -5.65 -7.26
CA PRO A 55 13.82 -5.70 -5.93
C PRO A 55 13.14 -6.79 -5.09
N GLY A 56 13.90 -7.82 -4.73
CA GLY A 56 13.43 -8.98 -3.96
C GLY A 56 13.23 -10.27 -4.76
N GLU A 57 13.18 -10.29 -6.09
CA GLU A 57 13.03 -11.56 -6.82
C GLU A 57 14.28 -12.44 -6.83
N ALA A 58 15.46 -11.86 -6.59
CA ALA A 58 16.72 -12.59 -6.42
C ALA A 58 17.15 -12.76 -4.95
N THR A 59 16.40 -12.20 -3.99
CA THR A 59 16.81 -12.12 -2.56
C THR A 59 15.66 -12.46 -1.60
N ARG A 60 14.49 -12.88 -2.09
CA ARG A 60 13.37 -13.27 -1.22
C ARG A 60 13.69 -14.61 -0.57
N ASP A 61 14.17 -14.53 0.68
CA ASP A 61 14.03 -15.64 1.60
C ASP A 61 12.54 -16.00 1.70
N PRO A 62 12.11 -17.23 1.37
CA PRO A 62 10.71 -17.63 1.42
C PRO A 62 10.08 -17.46 2.81
N ASN A 63 10.86 -17.34 3.88
CA ASN A 63 10.40 -17.07 5.24
C ASN A 63 10.27 -15.57 5.59
N ALA A 64 10.78 -14.65 4.77
CA ALA A 64 10.65 -13.20 4.98
C ALA A 64 9.29 -12.71 4.45
N GLY A 65 8.21 -13.22 5.04
CA GLY A 65 6.85 -12.91 4.64
C GLY A 65 6.56 -11.41 4.74
N ALA A 66 5.99 -10.86 3.67
CA ALA A 66 5.43 -9.50 3.58
C ALA A 66 4.36 -9.18 4.67
N ASN A 67 4.02 -10.18 5.47
CA ASN A 67 3.07 -10.12 6.58
C ASN A 67 3.66 -9.48 7.84
N GLY A 68 4.99 -9.44 8.02
CA GLY A 68 5.59 -8.85 9.22
C GLY A 68 5.34 -7.35 9.31
N PHE A 69 5.84 -6.59 8.34
CA PHE A 69 5.75 -5.12 8.37
C PHE A 69 4.31 -4.60 8.37
N MET A 70 3.42 -5.16 7.53
CA MET A 70 2.04 -4.66 7.42
C MET A 70 1.20 -4.95 8.67
N ASN A 71 1.38 -6.12 9.30
CA ASN A 71 0.70 -6.44 10.55
C ASN A 71 1.15 -5.49 11.66
N HIS A 72 2.46 -5.29 11.82
CA HIS A 72 3.01 -4.31 12.77
C HIS A 72 2.52 -2.89 12.46
N PHE A 73 2.49 -2.48 11.19
CA PHE A 73 2.00 -1.15 10.83
C PHE A 73 0.52 -0.94 11.18
N ILE A 74 -0.34 -1.95 10.97
CA ILE A 74 -1.76 -1.90 11.33
C ILE A 74 -1.95 -1.91 12.85
N ASP A 75 -1.16 -2.72 13.56
CA ASP A 75 -1.19 -2.79 15.02
C ASP A 75 -0.78 -1.46 15.65
N GLU A 76 0.23 -0.78 15.12
CA GLU A 76 0.67 0.54 15.56
C GLU A 76 -0.38 1.61 15.28
N LEU A 77 -1.00 1.62 14.09
CA LEU A 77 -2.08 2.56 13.77
C LEU A 77 -3.28 2.37 14.71
N ARG A 78 -3.67 1.13 14.98
CA ARG A 78 -4.75 0.80 15.94
C ARG A 78 -4.38 1.21 17.36
N SER A 79 -3.12 1.05 17.75
CA SER A 79 -2.64 1.39 19.09
C SER A 79 -2.59 2.91 19.29
N GLN A 80 -2.17 3.67 18.28
CA GLN A 80 -2.21 5.15 18.31
C GLN A 80 -3.65 5.68 18.37
N LEU A 81 -4.59 5.05 17.64
CA LEU A 81 -6.02 5.41 17.69
C LEU A 81 -6.68 5.07 19.03
N ARG A 82 -6.21 4.02 19.73
CA ARG A 82 -6.71 3.62 21.06
C ARG A 82 -6.10 4.37 22.23
N GLY A 83 -5.10 5.24 21.99
CA GLY A 83 -4.48 6.07 23.04
C GLY A 83 -3.53 5.32 23.99
N THR A 84 -3.16 4.07 23.68
CA THR A 84 -2.18 3.29 24.44
C THR A 84 -0.87 3.25 23.67
N PRO A 85 0.20 3.94 24.11
CA PRO A 85 1.51 3.85 23.47
C PRO A 85 2.12 2.46 23.76
N THR A 86 2.29 1.64 22.73
CA THR A 86 3.00 0.36 22.83
C THR A 86 4.50 0.64 22.87
N ASN A 87 5.19 0.18 23.92
CA ASN A 87 6.66 0.27 24.00
C ASN A 87 7.29 -0.53 22.84
N PRO A 88 8.38 -0.04 22.22
CA PRO A 88 9.02 -0.77 21.14
C PRO A 88 9.53 -2.13 21.62
N PRO A 89 9.41 -3.19 20.79
CA PRO A 89 9.93 -4.50 21.13
C PRO A 89 11.45 -4.43 21.37
N PRO A 90 12.01 -5.27 22.27
CA PRO A 90 13.44 -5.32 22.51
C PRO A 90 14.17 -5.66 21.19
N PRO A 91 15.39 -5.11 20.99
CA PRO A 91 16.14 -5.35 19.77
C PRO A 91 16.38 -6.86 19.58
N PRO A 92 16.34 -7.35 18.33
CA PRO A 92 16.57 -8.76 18.05
C PRO A 92 17.95 -9.17 18.60
N PRO A 93 18.09 -10.41 19.12
CA PRO A 93 19.36 -10.89 19.63
C PRO A 93 20.41 -10.80 18.54
N LYS A 94 21.56 -10.17 18.86
CA LYS A 94 22.71 -10.08 17.94
C LYS A 94 23.03 -11.49 17.47
N SER A 95 22.86 -11.75 16.18
CA SER A 95 23.27 -13.00 15.54
C SER A 95 24.74 -13.23 15.85
N GLN A 96 25.03 -14.22 16.69
CA GLN A 96 26.39 -14.60 17.04
C GLN A 96 27.11 -15.02 15.76
N PRO A 97 28.32 -14.49 15.48
CA PRO A 97 29.09 -14.96 14.35
C PRO A 97 29.42 -16.45 14.54
N PRO A 98 29.45 -17.23 13.45
CA PRO A 98 29.73 -18.66 13.52
C PRO A 98 31.10 -18.89 14.18
N LYS A 99 31.13 -19.75 15.20
CA LYS A 99 32.38 -20.23 15.79
C LYS A 99 33.12 -21.02 14.72
N LYS A 100 34.36 -20.59 14.42
CA LYS A 100 35.32 -21.33 13.62
C LYS A 100 35.79 -22.58 14.35
#